data_AF-A0A8E6B9S9-F1
#
_entry.id   AF-A0A8E6B9S9-F1
#
_cell.length_a   1.000
_cell.length_b   1.000
_cell.length_c   1.000
_cell.angle_alpha   90.00
_cell.angle_beta   90.00
_cell.angle_gamma   90.00
#
_symmetry.space_group_name_H-M   'P 1'
#
loop_
_entity.id
_entity.type
_entity.pdbx_description
1 polymer ?
#
loop_
_entity_poly.entity_id
_entity_poly.type
_entity_poly.pdbx_seq_one_letter_code
_entity_poly.pdbx_strand_id
1 'polypeptide(L)'
;MFRVLKLSCAAAVCVLGLSVGNSAKADECGCGYVMKKITICEPVVCYETRQVPYQACITQYDHCGKAYETHVTRYREVQIKVTKERHVTKYVKVPTHY
;
A
#
# COMPACT_ATOMS: atom_id res chain seq x y z
N MET A 1 26.26 -45.35 13.29
CA MET A 1 25.91 -46.35 14.31
C MET A 1 26.88 -46.16 15.49
N PHE A 2 26.33 -45.80 16.66
CA PHE A 2 26.86 -45.73 18.05
C PHE A 2 28.33 -45.30 18.29
N ARG A 3 28.62 -44.08 18.78
CA ARG A 3 28.53 -43.57 20.18
C ARG A 3 29.34 -44.35 21.25
N VAL A 4 30.48 -43.75 21.59
CA VAL A 4 31.08 -43.46 22.92
C VAL A 4 31.13 -44.56 23.98
N LEU A 5 32.34 -44.82 24.51
CA LEU A 5 32.52 -45.07 25.94
C LEU A 5 33.80 -44.40 26.45
N LYS A 6 33.59 -43.52 27.43
CA LYS A 6 34.56 -42.73 28.19
C LYS A 6 35.22 -43.61 29.27
N LEU A 7 36.43 -43.29 29.72
CA LEU A 7 36.74 -43.06 31.15
C LEU A 7 38.22 -42.70 31.37
N SER A 8 38.49 -41.55 31.98
CA SER A 8 39.37 -41.45 33.17
C SER A 8 39.40 -40.00 33.69
N CYS A 9 38.87 -39.80 34.89
CA CYS A 9 38.91 -38.58 35.70
C CYS A 9 40.30 -38.30 36.29
N ALA A 10 40.66 -37.02 36.41
CA ALA A 10 41.33 -36.41 37.58
C ALA A 10 41.28 -34.88 37.35
N ALA A 11 40.43 -34.10 38.03
CA ALA A 11 40.71 -33.41 39.31
C ALA A 11 41.97 -32.52 39.21
N ALA A 12 42.01 -31.23 39.52
CA ALA A 12 41.15 -30.43 40.38
C ALA A 12 41.68 -28.97 40.41
N VAL A 13 40.77 -28.00 40.65
CA VAL A 13 40.92 -26.86 41.59
C VAL A 13 41.53 -25.52 41.11
N CYS A 14 40.78 -24.45 41.45
CA CYS A 14 41.07 -22.99 41.51
C CYS A 14 41.28 -22.28 40.16
N VAL A 15 40.52 -21.26 39.76
CA VAL A 15 40.32 -19.98 40.47
C VAL A 15 38.89 -19.47 40.27
N LEU A 16 38.16 -19.35 41.38
CA LEU A 16 37.02 -18.43 41.52
C LEU A 16 37.60 -17.04 41.78
N GLY A 17 37.21 -16.04 40.99
CA GLY A 17 37.27 -14.64 41.41
C GLY A 17 37.77 -13.64 40.37
N LEU A 18 36.99 -12.56 40.23
CA LEU A 18 37.21 -11.32 39.45
C LEU A 18 36.94 -11.47 37.94
N SER A 19 35.92 -10.89 37.34
CA SER A 19 35.02 -9.80 37.74
C SER A 19 33.72 -9.97 36.97
N VAL A 20 32.58 -9.86 37.66
CA VAL A 20 31.29 -9.67 37.01
C VAL A 20 31.37 -8.28 36.40
N GLY A 21 31.74 -8.19 35.14
CA GLY A 21 31.62 -6.95 34.39
C GLY A 21 30.14 -6.61 34.33
N ASN A 22 29.71 -5.65 35.14
CA ASN A 22 28.39 -5.04 34.97
C ASN A 22 28.30 -4.61 33.52
N SER A 23 27.44 -5.26 32.73
CA SER A 23 26.99 -4.67 31.48
C SER A 23 26.17 -3.45 31.88
N ALA A 24 26.82 -2.29 31.95
CA ALA A 24 26.14 -1.03 31.90
C ALA A 24 25.33 -1.05 30.61
N LYS A 25 24.02 -1.28 30.72
CA LYS A 25 23.11 -0.97 29.64
C LYS A 25 23.22 0.54 29.49
N ALA A 26 23.80 0.99 28.38
CA ALA A 26 23.50 2.33 27.91
C ALA A 26 21.97 2.34 27.72
N ASP A 27 21.27 2.95 28.68
CA ASP A 27 19.94 3.46 28.40
C ASP A 27 20.19 4.62 27.46
N GLU A 28 20.17 4.32 26.15
CA GLU A 28 20.03 5.37 25.16
C GLU A 28 18.79 6.12 25.59
N CYS A 29 18.96 7.32 26.17
CA CYS A 29 17.87 8.22 26.51
C CYS A 29 16.98 8.27 25.27
N GLY A 30 15.86 7.55 25.34
CA GLY A 30 15.21 6.99 24.19
C GLY A 30 14.41 8.05 23.47
N CYS A 31 15.04 9.06 22.89
CA CYS A 31 14.46 9.77 21.75
C CYS A 31 14.46 8.85 20.52
N GLY A 32 13.87 7.67 20.68
CA GLY A 32 13.57 6.73 19.62
C GLY A 32 12.45 7.27 18.77
N TYR A 33 12.52 7.01 17.47
CA TYR A 33 11.39 7.20 16.58
C TYR A 33 10.78 5.85 16.29
N VAL A 34 9.47 5.69 16.54
CA VAL A 34 8.71 4.54 16.06
C VAL A 34 8.00 4.89 14.76
N MET A 35 7.91 3.91 13.88
CA MET A 35 7.14 4.04 12.64
C MET A 35 5.67 3.78 12.94
N LYS A 36 4.85 4.83 12.92
CA LYS A 36 3.40 4.70 13.03
C LYS A 36 2.79 4.57 11.65
N LYS A 37 1.98 3.51 11.47
CA LYS A 37 1.14 3.33 10.29
C LYS A 37 -0.02 4.32 10.36
N ILE A 38 -0.14 5.20 9.37
CA ILE A 38 -1.26 6.11 9.19
C ILE A 38 -1.95 5.82 7.87
N THR A 39 -3.26 6.03 7.82
CA THR A 39 -4.04 5.98 6.59
C THR A 39 -4.46 7.40 6.25
N ILE A 40 -4.11 7.86 5.06
CA ILE A 40 -4.49 9.18 4.56
C ILE A 40 -5.31 9.05 3.27
N CYS A 41 -6.19 10.00 3.01
CA CYS A 41 -6.89 10.13 1.74
C CYS A 41 -6.05 10.99 0.80
N GLU A 42 -5.72 10.46 -0.37
CA GLU A 42 -5.03 11.21 -1.43
C GLU A 42 -5.92 11.29 -2.67
N PRO A 43 -6.02 12.47 -3.32
CA PRO A 43 -6.73 12.59 -4.57
C PRO A 43 -5.93 11.91 -5.69
N VAL A 44 -6.60 11.04 -6.43
CA VAL A 44 -6.06 10.34 -7.59
C VAL A 44 -6.91 10.67 -8.81
N VAL A 45 -6.23 11.08 -9.89
CA VAL A 45 -6.86 11.27 -11.19
C VAL A 45 -7.05 9.91 -11.85
N CYS A 46 -8.28 9.60 -12.25
CA CYS A 46 -8.60 8.43 -13.06
C CYS A 46 -9.53 8.79 -14.22
N TYR A 47 -9.62 7.91 -15.21
CA TYR A 47 -10.52 8.06 -16.34
C TYR A 47 -11.66 7.05 -16.22
N GLU A 48 -12.89 7.55 -16.31
CA GLU A 48 -14.10 6.73 -16.33
C GLU A 48 -14.73 6.77 -17.71
N THR A 49 -15.16 5.61 -18.21
CA THR A 49 -16.00 5.52 -19.40
C THR A 49 -17.44 5.88 -19.02
N ARG A 50 -18.02 6.87 -19.70
CA ARG A 50 -19.44 7.22 -19.58
C ARG A 50 -20.11 7.26 -20.94
N GLN A 51 -21.38 6.90 -20.98
CA GLN A 51 -22.21 7.11 -22.16
C GLN A 51 -22.74 8.54 -22.16
N VAL A 52 -22.48 9.26 -23.26
CA VAL A 52 -22.91 10.65 -23.45
C VAL A 52 -23.80 10.71 -24.69
N PRO A 53 -24.99 11.34 -24.60
CA PRO A 53 -25.86 11.52 -25.76
C PRO A 53 -25.23 12.49 -26.76
N TYR A 54 -25.45 12.26 -28.05
CA TYR A 54 -25.12 13.19 -29.12
C TYR A 54 -26.22 13.18 -30.19
N GLN A 55 -26.38 14.30 -30.89
CA GLN A 55 -27.30 14.40 -32.03
C GLN A 55 -26.61 13.91 -33.29
N ALA A 56 -27.21 12.93 -33.96
CA ALA A 56 -26.79 12.47 -35.27
C ALA A 56 -27.84 12.87 -36.31
N CYS A 57 -27.41 13.55 -37.37
CA CYS A 57 -28.25 13.72 -38.55
C CYS A 57 -28.24 12.40 -39.34
N ILE A 58 -29.42 11.87 -39.63
CA ILE A 58 -29.60 10.68 -40.44
C ILE A 58 -30.56 10.97 -41.59
N THR A 59 -30.30 10.37 -42.73
CA THR A 59 -31.22 10.37 -43.86
C THR A 59 -32.23 9.24 -43.67
N GLN A 60 -33.51 9.57 -43.71
CA GLN A 60 -34.63 8.64 -43.77
C GLN A 60 -35.37 8.81 -45.09
N TYR A 61 -36.27 7.87 -45.39
CA TYR A 61 -37.05 7.86 -46.63
C TYR A 61 -38.53 7.73 -46.28
N ASP A 62 -39.38 8.53 -46.92
CA ASP A 62 -40.82 8.42 -46.76
C ASP A 62 -41.39 7.22 -47.54
N HIS A 63 -42.71 7.02 -47.45
CA HIS A 63 -43.40 5.96 -48.18
C HIS A 63 -43.30 6.07 -49.72
N CYS A 64 -42.94 7.25 -50.23
CA CYS A 64 -42.69 7.52 -51.66
C CYS A 64 -41.20 7.39 -52.03
N GLY A 65 -40.32 7.06 -51.08
CA GLY A 65 -38.88 6.98 -51.30
C GLY A 65 -38.17 8.34 -51.36
N LYS A 66 -38.81 9.44 -50.91
CA LYS A 66 -38.17 10.75 -50.84
C LYS A 66 -37.29 10.85 -49.59
N ALA A 67 -36.02 11.19 -49.79
CA ALA A 67 -35.08 11.40 -48.70
C ALA A 67 -35.43 12.66 -47.89
N TYR A 68 -35.35 12.55 -46.56
CA TYR A 68 -35.40 13.67 -45.64
C TYR A 68 -34.42 13.47 -44.49
N GLU A 69 -33.96 14.56 -43.90
CA GLU A 69 -33.04 14.55 -42.77
C GLU A 69 -33.79 14.60 -41.45
N THR A 70 -33.34 13.82 -40.48
CA THR A 70 -33.84 13.89 -39.11
C THR A 70 -32.71 13.76 -38.11
N HIS A 71 -32.89 14.39 -36.96
CA HIS A 71 -31.94 14.36 -35.86
C HIS A 71 -32.36 13.28 -34.87
N VAL A 72 -31.47 12.33 -34.63
CA VAL A 72 -31.68 11.27 -33.64
C VAL A 72 -30.64 11.37 -32.53
N THR A 73 -31.10 11.22 -31.29
CA THR A 73 -30.21 11.07 -30.14
C THR A 73 -29.58 9.68 -30.18
N ARG A 74 -28.26 9.63 -30.29
CA ARG A 74 -27.45 8.41 -30.14
C ARG A 74 -26.54 8.55 -28.93
N TYR A 75 -25.96 7.44 -28.48
CA TYR A 75 -25.03 7.43 -27.36
C TYR A 75 -23.65 7.02 -27.84
N ARG A 76 -22.62 7.64 -27.26
CA ARG A 76 -21.22 7.26 -27.47
C ARG A 76 -20.52 7.15 -26.13
N GLU A 77 -19.54 6.26 -26.07
CA GLU A 77 -18.65 6.14 -24.93
C GLU A 77 -17.57 7.21 -24.99
N VAL A 78 -17.38 7.92 -23.89
CA VAL A 78 -16.36 8.96 -23.74
C VAL A 78 -15.59 8.69 -22.46
N GLN A 79 -14.27 8.82 -22.50
CA GLN A 79 -13.44 8.83 -21.29
C GLN A 79 -13.48 10.21 -20.65
N ILE A 80 -13.91 10.26 -19.39
CA ILE A 80 -14.00 11.49 -18.60
C ILE A 80 -12.98 11.41 -17.49
N LYS A 81 -12.14 12.45 -17.38
CA LYS A 81 -11.20 12.62 -16.29
C LYS A 81 -11.97 12.95 -15.00
N VAL A 82 -11.80 12.13 -13.97
CA VAL A 82 -12.40 12.34 -12.65
C VAL A 82 -11.32 12.27 -11.56
N THR A 83 -11.56 12.94 -10.45
CA THR A 83 -10.71 12.86 -9.26
C THR A 83 -11.44 12.04 -8.21
N LYS A 84 -10.78 11.00 -7.70
CA LYS A 84 -11.30 10.14 -6.62
C LYS A 84 -10.35 10.17 -5.44
N GLU A 85 -10.89 10.02 -4.24
CA GLU A 85 -10.08 9.81 -3.06
C GLU A 85 -9.65 8.35 -2.98
N ARG A 86 -8.35 8.12 -2.73
CA ARG A 86 -7.79 6.80 -2.45
C ARG A 86 -7.19 6.80 -1.07
N HIS A 87 -7.53 5.78 -0.28
CA HIS A 87 -6.84 5.53 0.97
C HIS A 87 -5.45 4.96 0.72
N VAL A 88 -4.43 5.68 1.17
CA VAL A 88 -3.03 5.27 1.09
C VAL A 88 -2.51 5.09 2.51
N THR A 89 -1.87 3.95 2.75
CA THR A 89 -1.15 3.70 3.99
C THR A 89 0.25 4.28 3.86
N LYS A 90 0.65 5.13 4.82
CA LYS A 90 2.01 5.62 4.96
C LYS A 90 2.56 5.30 6.34
N TYR A 91 3.88 5.13 6.44
CA TYR A 91 4.58 5.00 7.71
C TYR A 91 5.25 6.33 8.02
N VAL A 92 4.92 6.91 9.17
CA VAL A 92 5.47 8.19 9.63
C VAL A 92 6.29 7.95 10.88
N LYS A 93 7.48 8.56 10.95
CA LYS A 93 8.32 8.57 12.14
C LYS A 93 7.66 9.46 13.20
N VAL A 94 7.37 8.90 14.36
CA VAL A 94 6.87 9.63 15.53
C VAL A 94 7.74 9.34 16.74
N PRO A 95 7.97 10.31 17.65
CA PRO A 95 8.73 10.08 18.88
C PRO A 95 8.10 9.00 19.76
N THR A 96 8.92 8.19 20.43
CA THR A 96 8.50 7.11 21.34
C THR A 96 7.86 7.59 22.65
N HIS A 97 8.10 8.84 23.04
CA HIS A 97 7.58 9.42 24.28
C HIS A 97 6.66 10.61 23.95
N TYR A 98 5.37 10.43 24.22
CA TYR A 98 4.34 11.48 24.32
C TYR A 98 3.42 11.12 25.48
#